data_AF-A0A8X7V7H0-F1
#
_entry.id   AF-A0A8X7V7H0-F1
#
_cell.length_a   1.000
_cell.length_b   1.000
_cell.length_c   1.000
_cell.angle_alpha   90.00
_cell.angle_beta   90.00
_cell.angle_gamma   90.00
#
_symmetry.space_group_name_H-M   'P 1'
#
loop_
_entity.id
_entity.type
_entity.pdbx_description
1 polymer ?
#
loop_
_entity_poly.entity_id
_entity_poly.type
_entity_poly.pdbx_seq_one_letter_code
_entity_poly.pdbx_strand_id
1 'polypeptide(L)'
;MFACTKLEVIPAHMNLASLVSVHMTACQRLRNFRDISMNVSQFSISVQELEQVLESIRLWSRLRVLTITSKGKLKSLTHLPQSVRHLHLSNIGEQRIPYFKNNLQQAELYLNSCRKFKSLPDSIREDYESKEGLTGPYDTPYTQLNYTNCFKLDRKARTAILTTQGWACLPGSEVPVEFDHQW
;
A
#
# COMPACT_ATOMS: atom_id res chain seq x y z
N MET A 1 1.90 -18.58 -3.09
CA MET A 1 1.10 -19.10 -4.22
C MET A 1 1.50 -18.36 -5.49
N PHE A 2 1.84 -19.10 -6.53
CA PHE A 2 2.29 -18.55 -7.80
C PHE A 2 1.48 -19.17 -8.94
N ALA A 3 0.96 -18.35 -9.84
CA ALA A 3 0.23 -18.77 -11.04
C ALA A 3 -0.96 -19.70 -10.78
N CYS A 4 -1.65 -19.55 -9.65
CA CYS A 4 -2.89 -20.29 -9.37
C CYS A 4 -4.06 -19.69 -10.15
N THR A 5 -4.05 -19.87 -11.48
CA THR A 5 -4.96 -19.20 -12.42
C THR A 5 -6.43 -19.62 -12.26
N LYS A 6 -6.68 -20.81 -11.72
CA LYS A 6 -8.02 -21.34 -11.43
C LYS A 6 -8.50 -21.06 -10.00
N LEU A 7 -7.65 -20.52 -9.13
CA LEU A 7 -8.00 -20.29 -7.73
C LEU A 7 -8.89 -19.07 -7.61
N GLU A 8 -10.17 -19.30 -7.32
CA GLU A 8 -11.18 -18.24 -7.18
C GLU A 8 -11.39 -17.80 -5.73
N VAL A 9 -11.27 -18.73 -4.80
CA VAL A 9 -11.52 -18.53 -3.37
C VAL A 9 -10.47 -19.30 -2.59
N ILE A 10 -9.94 -18.70 -1.52
CA ILE A 10 -9.15 -19.45 -0.55
C ILE A 10 -10.12 -20.17 0.38
N PRO A 11 -10.01 -21.50 0.52
CA PRO A 11 -10.90 -22.27 1.39
C PRO A 11 -10.92 -21.70 2.82
N ALA A 12 -12.12 -21.61 3.39
CA ALA A 12 -12.26 -21.32 4.82
C ALA A 12 -11.71 -22.49 5.65
N HIS A 13 -11.24 -22.21 6.87
CA HIS A 13 -10.83 -23.22 7.86
C HIS A 13 -9.47 -23.90 7.62
N MET A 14 -8.60 -23.36 6.76
CA MET A 14 -7.21 -23.84 6.72
C MET A 14 -6.45 -23.64 8.04
N ASN A 15 -6.94 -22.72 8.91
CA ASN A 15 -6.38 -22.36 10.23
C ASN A 15 -4.87 -22.56 10.31
N LEU A 16 -4.14 -21.87 9.43
CA LEU A 16 -2.70 -21.97 9.35
C LEU A 16 -2.11 -21.11 10.46
N ALA A 17 -2.19 -21.59 11.70
CA ALA A 17 -1.81 -20.85 12.90
C ALA A 17 -0.35 -20.35 12.86
N SER A 18 0.54 -21.07 12.17
CA SER A 18 1.95 -20.69 12.01
C SER A 18 2.22 -19.73 10.84
N LEU A 19 1.20 -19.38 10.05
CA LEU A 19 1.37 -18.57 8.85
C LEU A 19 1.51 -17.08 9.20
N VAL A 20 2.72 -16.56 9.00
CA VAL A 20 3.08 -15.15 9.28
C VAL A 20 3.13 -14.32 8.00
N SER A 21 3.55 -14.93 6.88
CA SER A 21 3.68 -14.24 5.59
C SER A 21 2.92 -14.98 4.50
N VAL A 22 2.24 -14.20 3.65
CA VAL A 22 1.44 -14.71 2.54
C VAL A 22 1.79 -13.94 1.27
N HIS A 23 2.27 -14.65 0.27
CA HIS A 23 2.62 -14.08 -1.04
C HIS A 23 1.81 -14.75 -2.14
N MET A 24 1.13 -13.93 -2.95
CA MET A 24 0.28 -14.39 -4.06
C MET A 24 0.63 -13.63 -5.32
N THR A 25 1.02 -14.37 -6.35
CA THR A 25 1.41 -13.78 -7.63
C THR A 25 0.70 -14.51 -8.76
N ALA A 26 0.18 -13.77 -9.73
CA ALA A 26 -0.49 -14.30 -10.91
C ALA A 26 -1.70 -15.21 -10.60
N CYS A 27 -2.40 -14.95 -9.49
CA CYS A 27 -3.65 -15.65 -9.12
C CYS A 27 -4.86 -14.89 -9.70
N GLN A 28 -5.04 -14.97 -11.02
CA GLN A 28 -5.90 -14.04 -11.79
C GLN A 28 -7.39 -14.10 -11.47
N ARG A 29 -7.90 -15.26 -11.02
CA ARG A 29 -9.32 -15.44 -10.72
C ARG A 29 -9.67 -15.25 -9.25
N LEU A 30 -8.69 -14.93 -8.41
CA LEU A 30 -8.89 -14.85 -6.96
C LEU A 30 -9.77 -13.65 -6.62
N ARG A 31 -10.97 -13.93 -6.10
CA ARG A 31 -11.99 -12.92 -5.77
C ARG A 31 -12.31 -12.86 -4.29
N ASN A 32 -11.89 -13.83 -3.46
CA ASN A 32 -12.18 -13.84 -2.03
C ASN A 32 -11.00 -14.40 -1.19
N PHE A 33 -10.55 -13.59 -0.22
CA PHE A 33 -9.69 -13.98 0.90
C PHE A 33 -10.65 -14.32 2.04
N ARG A 34 -10.83 -15.59 2.38
CA ARG A 34 -11.45 -15.94 3.67
C ARG A 34 -10.34 -16.13 4.71
N ASP A 35 -10.70 -16.14 5.99
CA ASP A 35 -9.79 -16.19 7.15
C ASP A 35 -8.70 -17.26 7.04
N ILE A 36 -7.57 -16.90 6.40
CA ILE A 36 -6.42 -17.79 6.19
C ILE A 36 -5.75 -18.05 7.55
N SER A 37 -5.50 -16.96 8.27
CA SER A 37 -4.92 -16.95 9.61
C SER A 37 -5.00 -15.55 10.20
N MET A 38 -5.25 -15.47 11.52
CA MET A 38 -5.19 -14.22 12.27
C MET A 38 -3.75 -13.79 12.59
N ASN A 39 -2.75 -14.64 12.28
CA ASN A 39 -1.34 -14.39 12.56
C ASN A 39 -0.57 -13.78 11.39
N VAL A 40 -1.22 -13.58 10.24
CA VAL A 40 -0.56 -12.98 9.07
C VAL A 40 -0.16 -11.54 9.41
N SER A 41 1.15 -11.29 9.39
CA SER A 41 1.75 -9.96 9.56
C SER A 41 2.21 -9.34 8.25
N GLN A 42 2.40 -10.16 7.21
CA GLN A 42 2.83 -9.71 5.89
C GLN A 42 1.97 -10.32 4.78
N PHE A 43 1.42 -9.47 3.92
CA PHE A 43 0.60 -9.89 2.79
C PHE A 43 1.02 -9.20 1.51
N SER A 44 1.28 -9.98 0.47
CA SER A 44 1.56 -9.48 -0.87
C SER A 44 0.67 -10.15 -1.91
N ILE A 45 0.03 -9.34 -2.75
CA ILE A 45 -0.74 -9.78 -3.91
C ILE A 45 -0.28 -9.05 -5.17
N SER A 46 -0.10 -9.82 -6.24
CA SER A 46 0.13 -9.33 -7.60
C SER A 46 -0.85 -10.00 -8.57
N VAL A 47 -1.73 -9.19 -9.15
CA VAL A 47 -2.79 -9.64 -10.07
C VAL A 47 -2.88 -8.72 -11.30
N GLN A 48 -3.56 -9.18 -12.34
CA GLN A 48 -3.80 -8.35 -13.52
C GLN A 48 -4.84 -7.27 -13.22
N GLU A 49 -5.96 -7.63 -12.59
CA GLU A 49 -7.01 -6.72 -12.19
C GLU A 49 -7.47 -7.01 -10.76
N LEU A 50 -7.74 -5.96 -9.97
CA LEU A 50 -8.20 -6.06 -8.59
C LEU A 50 -9.21 -4.95 -8.31
N GLU A 51 -10.48 -5.16 -8.62
CA GLU A 51 -11.48 -4.09 -8.51
C GLU A 51 -11.67 -3.57 -7.09
N GLN A 52 -11.59 -4.43 -6.07
CA GLN A 52 -11.59 -4.01 -4.67
C GLN A 52 -10.57 -4.82 -3.89
N VAL A 53 -9.99 -4.20 -2.88
CA VAL A 53 -9.40 -4.97 -1.80
C VAL A 53 -10.51 -5.55 -0.94
N LEU A 54 -10.37 -6.83 -0.65
CA LEU A 54 -11.43 -7.63 -0.07
C LEU A 54 -11.61 -7.25 1.39
N GLU A 55 -12.87 -7.05 1.77
CA GLU A 55 -13.23 -6.59 3.11
C GLU A 55 -12.61 -7.43 4.22
N SER A 56 -12.36 -8.71 3.99
CA SER A 56 -11.74 -9.65 4.94
C SER A 56 -10.38 -9.20 5.46
N ILE A 57 -9.61 -8.42 4.71
CA ILE A 57 -8.30 -7.94 5.18
C ILE A 57 -8.46 -7.08 6.44
N ARG A 58 -9.62 -6.43 6.64
CA ARG A 58 -9.94 -5.69 7.87
C ARG A 58 -9.85 -6.53 9.14
N LEU A 59 -10.00 -7.85 9.02
CA LEU A 59 -10.00 -8.78 10.14
C LEU A 59 -8.57 -9.18 10.56
N TRP A 60 -7.56 -8.90 9.74
CA TRP A 60 -6.18 -9.31 9.99
C TRP A 60 -5.51 -8.33 10.95
N SER A 61 -5.87 -8.42 12.23
CA SER A 61 -5.43 -7.49 13.28
C SER A 61 -3.91 -7.44 13.47
N ARG A 62 -3.15 -8.41 12.99
CA ARG A 62 -1.68 -8.45 13.05
C ARG A 62 -0.97 -7.99 11.77
N LEU A 63 -1.72 -7.66 10.71
CA LEU A 63 -1.15 -7.27 9.43
C LEU A 63 -0.36 -5.96 9.54
N ARG A 64 0.96 -6.04 9.41
CA ARG A 64 1.87 -4.89 9.43
C ARG A 64 2.23 -4.41 8.03
N VAL A 65 2.43 -5.34 7.10
CA VAL A 65 2.90 -5.04 5.74
C VAL A 65 1.88 -5.52 4.71
N LEU A 66 1.41 -4.59 3.87
CA LEU A 66 0.50 -4.86 2.76
C LEU A 66 1.11 -4.39 1.44
N THR A 67 1.33 -5.32 0.52
CA THR A 67 1.80 -5.04 -0.84
C THR A 67 0.75 -5.44 -1.87
N ILE A 68 0.34 -4.51 -2.72
CA ILE A 68 -0.62 -4.73 -3.79
C ILE A 68 -0.03 -4.25 -5.10
N THR A 69 0.11 -5.17 -6.05
CA THR A 69 0.42 -4.86 -7.43
C THR A 69 -0.77 -5.24 -8.31
N SER A 70 -1.30 -4.28 -9.04
CA SER A 70 -2.39 -4.52 -10.00
C SER A 70 -2.12 -3.73 -11.26
N LYS A 71 -2.35 -4.28 -12.45
CA LYS A 71 -2.27 -3.54 -13.71
C LYS A 71 -3.62 -2.89 -14.09
N GLY A 72 -4.69 -3.28 -13.39
CA GLY A 72 -6.06 -2.85 -13.65
C GLY A 72 -6.58 -1.83 -12.64
N LYS A 73 -7.91 -1.64 -12.65
CA LYS A 73 -8.61 -0.69 -11.77
C LYS A 73 -8.59 -1.22 -10.33
N LEU A 74 -8.24 -0.37 -9.36
CA LEU A 74 -8.53 -0.55 -7.94
C LEU A 74 -9.54 0.52 -7.52
N LYS A 75 -10.80 0.15 -7.38
CA LYS A 75 -11.91 1.09 -7.08
C LYS A 75 -11.87 1.54 -5.62
N SER A 76 -11.53 0.66 -4.68
CA SER A 76 -11.52 0.96 -3.25
C SER A 76 -10.56 0.07 -2.44
N LEU A 77 -9.98 0.68 -1.39
CA LEU A 77 -9.10 0.13 -0.35
C LEU A 77 -9.55 0.79 0.96
N THR A 78 -10.80 0.51 1.32
CA THR A 78 -11.38 0.96 2.57
C THR A 78 -11.14 -0.09 3.66
N HIS A 79 -11.11 0.35 4.92
CA HIS A 79 -11.05 -0.54 6.09
C HIS A 79 -9.78 -1.40 6.25
N LEU A 80 -8.60 -0.82 6.02
CA LEU A 80 -7.33 -1.48 6.39
C LEU A 80 -7.25 -1.72 7.92
N PRO A 81 -6.73 -2.84 8.41
CA PRO A 81 -6.56 -3.01 9.85
C PRO A 81 -5.63 -1.91 10.40
N GLN A 82 -5.92 -1.41 11.62
CA GLN A 82 -5.15 -0.33 12.26
C GLN A 82 -3.68 -0.68 12.50
N SER A 83 -3.34 -1.97 12.44
CA SER A 83 -1.98 -2.47 12.62
C SER A 83 -1.08 -2.27 11.40
N VAL A 84 -1.63 -1.92 10.22
CA VAL A 84 -0.83 -1.69 9.02
C VAL A 84 0.13 -0.53 9.25
N ARG A 85 1.43 -0.81 9.02
CA ARG A 85 2.55 0.12 9.10
C ARG A 85 3.20 0.37 7.76
N HIS A 86 3.08 -0.57 6.82
CA HIS A 86 3.71 -0.47 5.51
C HIS A 86 2.69 -0.78 4.43
N LEU A 87 2.39 0.20 3.58
CA LEU A 87 1.48 0.05 2.46
C LEU A 87 2.18 0.34 1.14
N HIS A 88 2.36 -0.71 0.34
CA HIS A 88 3.01 -0.66 -0.96
C HIS A 88 1.98 -0.89 -2.05
N LEU A 89 1.70 0.12 -2.86
CA LEU A 89 0.82 0.03 -4.01
C LEU A 89 1.63 0.26 -5.28
N SER A 90 1.55 -0.69 -6.22
CA SER A 90 2.28 -0.61 -7.48
C SER A 90 1.37 -0.79 -8.69
N ASN A 91 1.60 0.00 -9.74
CA ASN A 91 0.92 -0.06 -11.03
C ASN A 91 -0.60 0.18 -11.02
N ILE A 92 -1.16 0.70 -9.92
CA ILE A 92 -2.60 0.90 -9.76
C ILE A 92 -3.16 1.83 -10.85
N GLY A 93 -4.10 1.32 -11.65
CA GLY A 93 -4.64 1.98 -12.83
C GLY A 93 -5.83 2.94 -12.60
N GLU A 94 -5.97 3.87 -13.53
CA GLU A 94 -7.10 4.76 -13.90
C GLU A 94 -7.82 5.67 -12.90
N GLN A 95 -7.90 5.40 -11.59
CA GLN A 95 -8.68 6.28 -10.71
C GLN A 95 -8.01 6.63 -9.38
N ARG A 96 -8.55 7.70 -8.79
CA ARG A 96 -8.30 8.30 -7.47
C ARG A 96 -7.81 7.24 -6.50
N ILE A 97 -6.79 7.55 -5.67
CA ILE A 97 -6.37 6.59 -4.63
C ILE A 97 -7.62 6.14 -3.92
N PRO A 98 -7.74 4.84 -3.63
CA PRO A 98 -8.78 4.41 -2.73
C PRO A 98 -8.77 5.29 -1.48
N TYR A 99 -9.96 5.76 -1.13
CA TYR A 99 -10.17 6.58 0.06
C TYR A 99 -9.76 5.76 1.29
N PHE A 100 -8.70 6.19 1.96
CA PHE A 100 -8.30 5.62 3.24
C PHE A 100 -9.15 6.26 4.32
N LYS A 101 -10.06 5.48 4.88
CA LYS A 101 -10.85 5.93 6.04
C LYS A 101 -10.07 5.84 7.36
N ASN A 102 -8.92 5.18 7.35
CA ASN A 102 -8.17 4.88 8.56
C ASN A 102 -6.95 5.78 8.68
N ASN A 103 -6.64 6.14 9.92
CA ASN A 103 -5.60 7.10 10.22
C ASN A 103 -4.22 6.50 9.89
N LEU A 104 -3.60 6.94 8.81
CA LEU A 104 -2.29 6.46 8.35
C LEU A 104 -1.12 7.15 9.07
N GLN A 105 -1.33 7.86 10.20
CA GLN A 105 -0.25 8.64 10.85
C GLN A 105 0.96 7.82 11.34
N GLN A 106 0.92 6.50 11.20
CA GLN A 106 2.03 5.59 11.52
C GLN A 106 2.27 4.57 10.40
N ALA A 107 1.84 4.89 9.17
CA ALA A 107 1.98 4.00 8.02
C ALA A 107 2.83 4.64 6.93
N GLU A 108 3.90 3.96 6.54
CA GLU A 108 4.72 4.29 5.39
C GLU A 108 3.96 3.95 4.10
N LEU A 109 3.89 4.92 3.19
CA LEU A 109 3.13 4.80 1.95
C LEU A 109 4.07 4.83 0.75
N TYR A 110 4.13 3.70 0.06
CA TYR A 110 4.92 3.53 -1.16
C TYR A 110 3.98 3.37 -2.35
N LEU A 111 3.90 4.39 -3.20
CA LEU A 111 3.21 4.38 -4.48
C LEU A 111 4.22 4.34 -5.63
N ASN A 112 4.30 3.21 -6.34
CA ASN A 112 5.17 3.08 -7.51
C ASN A 112 4.36 2.96 -8.80
N SER A 113 4.70 3.76 -9.80
CA SER A 113 4.14 3.67 -11.16
C SER A 113 2.62 3.83 -11.20
N CYS A 114 2.05 4.53 -10.21
CA CYS A 114 0.65 4.95 -10.17
C CYS A 114 0.46 6.18 -11.09
N ARG A 115 0.62 5.98 -12.40
CA ARG A 115 0.80 7.07 -13.40
C ARG A 115 -0.38 8.02 -13.57
N LYS A 116 -1.58 7.65 -13.12
CA LYS A 116 -2.78 8.51 -13.17
C LYS A 116 -3.15 9.10 -11.80
N PHE A 117 -2.28 8.93 -10.80
CA PHE A 117 -2.45 9.43 -9.45
C PHE A 117 -2.32 10.97 -9.37
N LYS A 118 -3.31 11.65 -8.76
CA LYS A 118 -3.36 13.12 -8.69
C LYS A 118 -3.23 13.70 -7.27
N SER A 119 -3.99 13.20 -6.29
CA SER A 119 -4.20 13.89 -5.00
C SER A 119 -4.01 13.01 -3.76
N LEU A 120 -3.26 13.45 -2.75
CA LEU A 120 -3.11 12.70 -1.49
C LEU A 120 -4.44 12.53 -0.70
N PRO A 121 -4.56 11.51 0.16
CA PRO A 121 -5.60 11.43 1.17
C PRO A 121 -5.45 12.56 2.19
N ASP A 122 -6.56 13.10 2.69
CA ASP A 122 -6.53 14.16 3.70
C ASP A 122 -5.91 13.70 5.04
N SER A 123 -5.90 12.39 5.33
CA SER A 123 -5.35 11.79 6.56
C SER A 123 -3.82 11.83 6.66
N ILE A 124 -3.10 12.19 5.58
CA ILE A 124 -1.64 12.40 5.61
C ILE A 124 -1.31 13.85 6.05
N ARG A 125 -2.33 14.71 6.24
CA ARG A 125 -2.15 16.16 6.48
C ARG A 125 -2.12 16.57 7.96
N GLU A 126 -2.38 15.67 8.90
CA GLU A 126 -2.45 16.05 10.31
C GLU A 126 -1.07 15.95 10.98
N ASP A 127 -0.68 17.06 11.63
CA ASP A 127 0.59 17.24 12.31
C ASP A 127 0.87 16.14 13.33
N TYR A 128 2.08 15.60 13.26
CA TYR A 128 2.60 14.59 14.16
C TYR A 128 2.84 15.20 15.54
N GLU A 129 1.91 15.00 16.48
CA GLU A 129 2.24 15.09 17.90
C GLU A 129 2.89 13.78 18.34
N SER A 130 4.21 13.81 18.52
CA SER A 130 5.03 12.67 18.95
C SER A 130 4.44 12.01 20.20
N LYS A 131 3.95 10.77 20.04
CA LYS A 131 3.74 9.86 21.17
C LYS A 131 4.81 8.79 21.13
N GLU A 132 5.82 8.96 21.97
CA GLU A 132 6.80 7.93 22.27
C GLU A 132 6.09 6.70 22.83
N GLY A 133 6.26 5.55 22.18
CA GLY A 133 5.76 4.29 22.70
C GLY A 133 5.72 3.17 21.67
N LEU A 134 6.68 2.24 21.81
CA LEU A 134 6.73 0.89 21.22
C LEU A 134 7.13 0.82 19.74
N THR A 135 8.43 0.90 19.47
CA THR A 135 9.03 0.59 18.17
C THR A 135 9.22 -0.92 18.01
N GLY A 136 8.46 -1.54 17.10
CA GLY A 136 8.80 -2.85 16.55
C GLY A 136 9.97 -2.74 15.56
N PRO A 137 10.56 -3.87 15.11
CA PRO A 137 11.68 -3.90 14.15
C PRO A 137 11.35 -3.30 12.77
N TYR A 138 10.10 -2.90 12.54
CA TYR A 138 9.61 -2.27 11.31
C TYR A 138 9.01 -0.88 11.54
N ASP A 139 9.04 -0.33 12.76
CA ASP A 139 8.52 1.01 13.02
C ASP A 139 9.64 2.03 12.85
N THR A 140 9.56 2.87 11.80
CA THR A 140 10.41 4.07 11.71
C THR A 140 9.67 5.27 12.30
N PRO A 141 10.36 6.17 13.01
CA PRO A 141 9.72 7.33 13.66
C PRO A 141 9.35 8.45 12.67
N TYR A 142 9.54 8.24 11.37
CA TYR A 142 9.33 9.24 10.32
C TYR A 142 8.47 8.68 9.20
N THR A 143 7.68 9.54 8.56
CA THR A 143 6.86 9.10 7.42
C THR A 143 7.75 8.93 6.19
N GLN A 144 7.74 7.74 5.58
CA GLN A 144 8.37 7.51 4.28
C GLN A 144 7.30 7.53 3.19
N LEU A 145 7.52 8.43 2.23
CA LEU A 145 6.61 8.67 1.12
C LEU A 145 7.32 8.44 -0.21
N ASN A 146 7.02 7.36 -0.91
CA ASN A 146 7.62 7.11 -2.22
C ASN A 146 6.56 7.25 -3.32
N TYR A 147 6.77 8.17 -4.26
CA TYR A 147 5.89 8.40 -5.40
C TYR A 147 6.61 8.22 -6.75
N THR A 148 7.60 7.32 -6.80
CA THR A 148 8.36 7.03 -8.02
C THR A 148 7.41 6.72 -9.18
N ASN A 149 7.66 7.34 -10.34
CA ASN A 149 6.87 7.20 -11.56
C ASN A 149 5.39 7.62 -11.46
N CYS A 150 5.00 8.41 -10.45
CA CYS A 150 3.65 8.97 -10.29
C CYS A 150 3.54 10.39 -10.91
N PHE A 151 3.77 10.51 -12.21
CA PHE A 151 3.99 11.80 -12.89
C PHE A 151 2.79 12.78 -12.89
N LYS A 152 1.56 12.32 -12.64
CA LYS A 152 0.34 13.16 -12.67
C LYS A 152 -0.06 13.77 -11.31
N LEU A 153 0.84 13.72 -10.33
CA LEU A 153 0.68 14.35 -9.02
C LEU A 153 0.36 15.85 -9.15
N ASP A 154 -0.73 16.28 -8.54
CA ASP A 154 -1.18 17.68 -8.52
C ASP A 154 -0.34 18.55 -7.57
N ARG A 155 -0.48 19.87 -7.69
CA ARG A 155 0.29 20.82 -6.88
C ARG A 155 0.04 20.65 -5.38
N LYS A 156 -1.20 20.38 -4.97
CA LYS A 156 -1.55 20.20 -3.56
C LYS A 156 -0.87 18.96 -2.98
N ALA A 157 -0.87 17.86 -3.71
CA ALA A 157 -0.21 16.62 -3.35
C ALA A 157 1.31 16.79 -3.29
N ARG A 158 1.93 17.46 -4.27
CA ARG A 158 3.36 17.78 -4.26
C ARG A 158 3.74 18.64 -3.06
N THR A 159 2.98 19.69 -2.77
CA THR A 159 3.21 20.55 -1.60
C THR A 159 3.10 19.75 -0.30
N ALA A 160 2.07 18.92 -0.15
CA ALA A 160 1.91 18.10 1.05
C ALA A 160 3.05 17.06 1.23
N ILE A 161 3.57 16.49 0.14
CA ILE A 161 4.76 15.62 0.19
C ILE A 161 5.98 16.42 0.69
N LEU A 162 6.20 17.62 0.16
CA LEU A 162 7.34 18.48 0.54
C LEU A 162 7.27 19.00 1.98
N THR A 163 6.07 19.09 2.56
CA THR A 163 5.86 19.54 3.94
C THR A 163 5.82 18.40 4.95
N THR A 164 5.90 17.14 4.52
CA THR A 164 5.89 15.97 5.41
C THR A 164 7.24 15.85 6.12
N GLN A 165 7.25 15.67 7.45
CA GLN A 165 8.48 15.34 8.18
C GLN A 165 8.92 13.90 7.86
N GLY A 166 10.07 13.75 7.21
CA GLY A 166 10.65 12.47 6.83
C GLY A 166 11.35 12.49 5.47
N TRP A 167 11.43 11.33 4.83
CA TRP A 167 11.97 11.18 3.47
C TRP A 167 10.81 11.11 2.47
N ALA A 168 10.97 11.78 1.33
CA ALA A 168 10.07 11.59 0.19
C ALA A 168 10.81 11.41 -1.15
N CYS A 169 10.37 10.43 -1.94
CA CYS A 169 10.73 10.33 -3.37
C CYS A 169 9.64 10.96 -4.22
N LEU A 170 9.96 12.05 -4.92
CA LEU A 170 9.07 12.67 -5.89
C LEU A 170 9.14 11.97 -7.26
N PRO A 171 8.09 12.09 -8.10
CA PRO A 171 8.17 11.63 -9.47
C PRO A 171 9.15 12.51 -10.26
N GLY A 172 10.23 11.92 -10.78
CA GLY A 172 11.15 12.53 -11.73
C GLY A 172 11.24 11.67 -12.98
N SER A 173 11.03 12.28 -14.16
CA SER A 173 11.29 11.65 -15.46
C SER A 173 12.66 12.01 -16.01
N GLU A 174 13.26 13.07 -15.48
CA GLU A 174 14.54 13.63 -15.86
C GLU A 174 15.33 13.95 -14.58
N VAL A 175 16.64 13.85 -14.67
CA VAL A 175 17.55 14.29 -13.60
C VAL A 175 17.63 15.82 -13.65
N PRO A 176 17.41 16.54 -12.53
CA PRO A 176 17.51 18.00 -12.52
C PRO A 176 18.89 18.49 -12.98
N VAL A 177 18.93 19.66 -13.60
CA VAL A 177 20.14 20.25 -14.20
C VAL A 177 21.25 20.51 -13.19
N GLU A 178 20.91 20.54 -11.90
CA GLU A 178 21.80 20.73 -10.77
C GLU A 178 22.63 19.48 -10.42
N PHE A 179 22.33 18.31 -11.02
CA PHE A 179 23.10 17.09 -10.83
C PHE A 179 24.09 16.88 -11.98
N ASP A 180 25.35 16.62 -11.63
CA ASP A 180 26.45 16.44 -12.60
C ASP A 180 26.35 15.14 -13.43
N HIS A 181 25.46 14.22 -13.06
CA HIS A 181 25.26 12.93 -13.72
C HIS A 181 23.85 12.83 -14.32
N GLN A 182 23.74 13.12 -15.60
CA GLN A 182 22.51 12.91 -16.38
C GLN A 182 22.59 11.56 -17.13
N TRP A 183 21.50 10.79 -17.09
CA TRP A 183 21.37 9.45 -17.68
C TRP A 183 20.56 9.48 -18.96
#